data_AF-A0A954HRD5-F1
#
_entry.id   AF-A0A954HRD5-F1
#
_cell.length_a   1.000
_cell.length_b   1.000
_cell.length_c   1.000
_cell.angle_alpha   90.00
_cell.angle_beta   90.00
_cell.angle_gamma   90.00
#
_symmetry.space_group_name_H-M   'P 1'
#
loop_
_entity.id
_entity.type
_entity.pdbx_description
1 polymer ?
#
loop_
_entity_poly.entity_id
_entity_poly.type
_entity_poly.pdbx_seq_one_letter_code
_entity_poly.pdbx_strand_id
1 'polypeptide(L)'
;MSSPRFRGMWIIRLALALLISGGLRVANTSRQSSGEWGEESPAMPSLADIQSILSSAASLNSTGSGGVAEVLDSGGESLGFAATTLPDSRNVVGYRGPCNLLLAMDGEGRLVGLRLLSSRDTEEHVQKVLADARFFSQFLGWKLGDPQTFTHVDAVSSATLTSLAIAESVAVRLGSEKPSLRFPDDLTPDDIALIQTDTAEGWSLRNNDGVRAEIIRLDGKPAGTLLRTGPLSDSVNGYQGPSEVVLWLNESGTVQEAALRRTYDNLPYTGYLNEEPYFWKVFRGRTMPQLAVLDLQAEQVEGVSGATMTSLAVARTIVAAAARTADDQQVNAPASTAINFQHSRLHWNRHDSGTVIVLVAAAVIGFTNLRGMASARWWWNVLLAVYFGLTTGNLISLSVIAGWSVGGIAWNLAPGLTLVLLVSLLVPPLTRRNLYCSHLCPHGALQQLIKPSRQRIRRMPARLNRLLKFLPGTVLMAAVVVSAVGMNLSLADWEPFHAYVWSVAGLGSLMFAGMTLAAGAYFPMAYCRYACATGRLLDYLRRHAQSNRLTFADAVGVLLAGVVWTCALL
;
A
#
# COMPACT_ATOMS: atom_id res chain seq x y z
N MET A 1 1.81 40.05 -32.00
CA MET A 1 2.71 38.93 -32.36
C MET A 1 3.83 38.84 -31.33
N SER A 2 3.84 37.82 -30.47
CA SER A 2 4.89 37.58 -29.48
C SER A 2 5.98 36.71 -30.10
N SER A 3 7.26 37.09 -29.93
CA SER A 3 8.39 36.46 -30.61
C SER A 3 8.60 34.98 -30.21
N PRO A 4 9.14 34.13 -31.10
CA PRO A 4 9.30 32.69 -30.88
C PRO A 4 10.25 32.30 -29.73
N ARG A 5 11.03 33.24 -29.17
CA ARG A 5 11.93 32.99 -28.01
C ARG A 5 11.19 32.82 -26.67
N PHE A 6 9.90 33.18 -26.59
CA PHE A 6 9.12 33.16 -25.34
C PHE A 6 8.59 31.77 -24.91
N ARG A 7 8.82 30.72 -25.70
CA ARG A 7 8.24 29.38 -25.46
C ARG A 7 9.22 28.34 -24.89
N GLY A 8 10.53 28.61 -24.80
CA GLY A 8 11.52 27.56 -24.49
C GLY A 8 11.68 27.19 -23.00
N MET A 9 11.74 28.17 -22.10
CA MET A 9 12.24 27.90 -20.73
C MET A 9 11.33 26.99 -19.89
N TRP A 10 10.01 27.07 -20.05
CA TRP A 10 9.11 26.15 -19.33
C TRP A 10 9.25 24.71 -19.83
N ILE A 11 9.60 24.51 -21.11
CA ILE A 11 9.91 23.19 -21.67
C ILE A 11 11.18 22.66 -21.01
N ILE A 12 12.20 23.51 -20.81
CA ILE A 12 13.43 23.14 -20.11
C ILE A 12 13.13 22.72 -18.67
N ARG A 13 12.30 23.48 -17.94
CA ARG A 13 11.92 23.13 -16.55
C ARG A 13 11.09 21.85 -16.45
N LEU A 14 10.18 21.65 -17.39
CA LEU A 14 9.39 20.42 -17.48
C LEU A 14 10.30 19.22 -17.83
N ALA A 15 11.20 19.39 -18.79
CA ALA A 15 12.19 18.38 -19.15
C ALA A 15 13.10 18.04 -17.97
N LEU A 16 13.51 19.04 -17.18
CA LEU A 16 14.31 18.83 -15.97
C LEU A 16 13.54 18.04 -14.90
N ALA A 17 12.26 18.36 -14.68
CA ALA A 17 11.41 17.59 -13.77
C ALA A 17 11.21 16.14 -14.24
N LEU A 18 11.01 15.94 -15.55
CA LEU A 18 10.91 14.60 -16.15
C LEU A 18 12.23 13.84 -16.07
N LEU A 19 13.37 14.51 -16.23
CA LEU A 19 14.70 13.92 -16.12
C LEU A 19 15.02 13.47 -14.69
N ILE A 20 14.61 14.25 -13.68
CA ILE A 20 14.67 13.84 -12.27
C ILE A 20 13.76 12.63 -12.05
N SER A 21 12.51 12.67 -12.52
CA SER A 21 11.55 11.56 -12.37
C SER A 21 12.06 10.27 -13.02
N GLY A 22 12.61 10.36 -14.24
CA GLY A 22 13.23 9.23 -14.95
C GLY A 22 14.45 8.68 -14.21
N GLY A 23 15.32 9.54 -13.69
CA GLY A 23 16.47 9.11 -12.89
C GLY A 23 16.05 8.43 -11.57
N LEU A 24 15.00 8.91 -10.89
CA LEU A 24 14.44 8.25 -9.70
C LEU A 24 13.92 6.84 -10.02
N ARG A 25 13.25 6.69 -11.16
CA ARG A 25 12.79 5.38 -11.64
C ARG A 25 13.97 4.45 -11.90
N VAL A 26 14.98 4.92 -12.63
CA VAL A 26 16.18 4.12 -12.94
C VAL A 26 16.92 3.75 -11.66
N ALA A 27 17.10 4.66 -10.71
CA ALA A 27 17.72 4.37 -9.43
C ALA A 27 16.94 3.30 -8.66
N ASN A 28 15.61 3.35 -8.68
CA ASN A 28 14.79 2.33 -8.04
C ASN A 28 14.85 0.98 -8.75
N THR A 29 14.78 0.95 -10.09
CA THR A 29 14.90 -0.31 -10.84
C THR A 29 16.30 -0.91 -10.71
N SER A 30 17.34 -0.07 -10.67
CA SER A 30 18.74 -0.52 -10.49
C SER A 30 18.94 -1.12 -9.11
N ARG A 31 18.33 -0.55 -8.06
CA ARG A 31 18.30 -1.16 -6.71
C ARG A 31 17.50 -2.45 -6.66
N GLN A 32 16.41 -2.53 -7.42
CA GLN A 32 15.67 -3.77 -7.57
C GLN A 32 16.48 -4.86 -8.28
N SER A 33 17.31 -4.50 -9.28
CA SER A 33 18.15 -5.45 -10.03
C SER A 33 19.52 -5.75 -9.42
N SER A 34 20.09 -4.86 -8.60
CA SER A 34 21.43 -5.01 -7.98
C SER A 34 21.45 -5.83 -6.69
N GLY A 35 20.33 -6.47 -6.33
CA GLY A 35 20.28 -7.38 -5.18
C GLY A 35 19.89 -6.74 -3.84
N GLU A 36 19.43 -5.48 -3.80
CA GLU A 36 18.75 -4.96 -2.60
C GLU A 36 17.28 -5.42 -2.51
N TRP A 37 16.64 -5.88 -3.60
CA TRP A 37 15.23 -6.31 -3.60
C TRP A 37 14.88 -7.57 -4.43
N GLY A 38 15.86 -8.23 -5.09
CA GLY A 38 15.72 -9.50 -5.82
C GLY A 38 16.78 -10.50 -5.34
N GLU A 39 16.37 -11.74 -5.05
CA GLU A 39 17.09 -12.75 -4.26
C GLU A 39 17.82 -12.11 -3.06
N GLU A 40 17.11 -11.92 -1.94
CA GLU A 40 17.81 -11.67 -0.67
C GLU A 40 18.75 -12.86 -0.46
N SER A 41 20.03 -12.69 -0.79
CA SER A 41 21.07 -13.42 -0.09
C SER A 41 20.74 -13.24 1.38
N PRO A 42 20.56 -14.33 2.14
CA PRO A 42 20.03 -14.25 3.49
C PRO A 42 20.82 -13.20 4.25
N ALA A 43 20.18 -12.08 4.58
CA ALA A 43 20.84 -11.00 5.28
C ALA A 43 21.20 -11.56 6.65
N MET A 44 22.48 -11.89 6.82
CA MET A 44 22.99 -12.45 8.05
C MET A 44 22.67 -11.47 9.17
N PRO A 45 22.22 -11.97 10.34
CA PRO A 45 21.93 -11.10 11.47
C PRO A 45 23.20 -10.32 11.85
N SER A 46 23.08 -9.01 12.08
CA SER A 46 24.23 -8.22 12.51
C SER A 46 24.52 -8.49 13.99
N LEU A 47 25.80 -8.49 14.38
CA LEU A 47 26.16 -8.65 15.80
C LEU A 47 25.51 -7.58 16.68
N ALA A 48 25.42 -6.35 16.18
CA ALA A 48 24.79 -5.24 16.90
C ALA A 48 23.28 -5.47 17.13
N ASP A 49 22.57 -6.04 16.15
CA ASP A 49 21.16 -6.38 16.31
C ASP A 49 20.99 -7.53 17.31
N ILE A 50 21.86 -8.54 17.29
CA ILE A 50 21.80 -9.65 18.26
C ILE A 50 22.15 -9.19 19.67
N GLN A 51 23.13 -8.30 19.83
CA GLN A 51 23.47 -7.71 21.14
C GLN A 51 22.31 -6.95 21.79
N SER A 52 21.34 -6.47 20.99
CA SER A 52 20.13 -5.86 21.52
C SER A 52 19.17 -6.85 22.19
N ILE A 53 19.30 -8.14 21.87
CA ILE A 53 18.51 -9.24 22.46
C ILE A 53 19.36 -10.01 23.49
N LEU A 54 20.57 -10.39 23.11
CA LEU A 54 21.54 -11.15 23.91
C LEU A 54 22.79 -10.29 24.16
N SER A 55 22.80 -9.54 25.25
CA SER A 55 23.89 -8.59 25.55
C SER A 55 25.27 -9.24 25.74
N SER A 56 25.34 -10.53 26.02
CA SER A 56 26.58 -11.32 26.13
C SER A 56 27.14 -11.79 24.78
N ALA A 57 26.44 -11.58 23.67
CA ALA A 57 26.90 -11.98 22.34
C ALA A 57 28.16 -11.21 21.93
N ALA A 58 29.22 -11.93 21.58
CA ALA A 58 30.51 -11.36 21.21
C ALA A 58 30.90 -11.66 19.75
N SER A 59 30.48 -12.79 19.19
CA SER A 59 30.74 -13.12 17.78
C SER A 59 29.62 -13.98 17.17
N LEU A 60 29.58 -14.01 15.84
CA LEU A 60 28.63 -14.80 15.06
C LEU A 60 29.39 -15.74 14.14
N ASN A 61 29.06 -17.02 14.16
CA ASN A 61 29.61 -18.00 13.26
C ASN A 61 28.55 -18.42 12.24
N SER A 62 28.82 -18.23 10.94
CA SER A 62 27.86 -18.60 9.90
C SER A 62 27.82 -20.11 9.74
N THR A 63 26.65 -20.71 9.93
CA THR A 63 26.47 -22.16 9.77
C THR A 63 26.13 -22.58 8.34
N GLY A 64 26.02 -21.63 7.39
CA GLY A 64 25.74 -21.88 5.97
C GLY A 64 24.68 -20.96 5.34
N SER A 65 24.20 -21.33 4.14
CA SER A 65 23.17 -20.60 3.40
C SER A 65 21.80 -20.73 4.06
N GLY A 66 21.20 -19.61 4.48
CA GLY A 66 19.83 -19.61 5.04
C GLY A 66 19.52 -18.51 6.06
N GLY A 67 20.49 -17.66 6.39
CA GLY A 67 20.29 -16.51 7.28
C GLY A 67 20.35 -16.88 8.75
N VAL A 68 20.94 -18.04 9.06
CA VAL A 68 21.15 -18.55 10.41
C VAL A 68 22.62 -18.38 10.80
N ALA A 69 22.86 -17.91 12.01
CA ALA A 69 24.18 -17.78 12.60
C ALA A 69 24.18 -18.41 13.99
N GLU A 70 25.24 -19.13 14.34
CA GLU A 70 25.51 -19.48 15.73
C GLU A 70 26.01 -18.22 16.47
N VAL A 71 25.51 -18.01 17.67
CA VAL A 71 25.87 -16.87 18.52
C VAL A 71 26.82 -17.34 19.61
N LEU A 72 27.99 -16.71 19.71
CA LEU A 72 29.01 -17.07 20.69
C LEU A 72 29.24 -15.92 21.67
N ASP A 73 29.54 -16.27 22.92
CA ASP A 73 29.96 -15.31 23.95
C ASP A 73 31.46 -14.94 23.83
N SER A 74 31.96 -14.12 24.75
CA SER A 74 33.38 -13.71 24.75
C SER A 74 34.37 -14.85 25.04
N GLY A 75 33.91 -15.94 25.67
CA GLY A 75 34.68 -17.15 25.92
C GLY A 75 34.68 -18.13 24.75
N GLY A 76 33.85 -17.89 23.72
CA GLY A 76 33.65 -18.81 22.60
C GLY A 76 32.62 -19.90 22.89
N GLU A 77 31.86 -19.80 23.98
CA GLU A 77 30.75 -20.70 24.27
C GLU A 77 29.50 -20.32 23.47
N SER A 78 28.76 -21.34 23.01
CA SER A 78 27.54 -21.15 22.23
C SER A 78 26.39 -20.67 23.10
N LEU A 79 25.82 -19.51 22.76
CA LEU A 79 24.62 -18.94 23.35
C LEU A 79 23.34 -19.41 22.63
N GLY A 80 23.49 -20.10 21.48
CA GLY A 80 22.41 -20.58 20.64
C GLY A 80 22.50 -20.03 19.21
N PHE A 81 21.35 -19.72 18.61
CA PHE A 81 21.25 -19.39 17.19
C PHE A 81 20.46 -18.11 16.92
N ALA A 82 20.86 -17.39 15.89
CA ALA A 82 20.22 -16.19 15.39
C ALA A 82 19.71 -16.44 13.97
N ALA A 83 18.50 -16.02 13.64
CA ALA A 83 17.94 -16.16 12.29
C ALA A 83 17.12 -14.95 11.87
N THR A 84 17.11 -14.62 10.58
CA THR A 84 16.21 -13.60 10.01
C THR A 84 15.01 -14.24 9.33
N THR A 85 13.78 -13.71 9.40
CA THR A 85 12.62 -14.39 8.79
C THR A 85 12.62 -14.37 7.26
N LEU A 86 13.22 -13.35 6.65
CA LEU A 86 13.45 -13.31 5.21
C LEU A 86 14.75 -14.05 4.81
N PRO A 87 14.82 -14.62 3.59
CA PRO A 87 13.83 -14.59 2.51
C PRO A 87 12.65 -15.58 2.67
N ASP A 88 12.73 -16.53 3.60
CA ASP A 88 11.82 -17.68 3.69
C ASP A 88 10.36 -17.27 3.87
N SER A 89 10.09 -16.22 4.65
CA SER A 89 8.73 -15.70 4.87
C SER A 89 8.29 -14.63 3.85
N ARG A 90 8.93 -14.53 2.67
CA ARG A 90 8.64 -13.47 1.67
C ARG A 90 7.19 -13.49 1.15
N ASN A 91 6.57 -14.66 1.12
CA ASN A 91 5.16 -14.86 0.70
C ASN A 91 4.15 -14.60 1.84
N VAL A 92 4.62 -14.24 3.04
CA VAL A 92 3.81 -13.80 4.16
C VAL A 92 3.62 -12.29 4.07
N VAL A 93 2.40 -11.84 3.74
CA VAL A 93 2.09 -10.44 3.47
C VAL A 93 1.14 -9.90 4.53
N GLY A 94 1.50 -8.77 5.16
CA GLY A 94 0.62 -8.03 6.05
C GLY A 94 -0.43 -7.23 5.29
N TYR A 95 -0.66 -5.97 5.68
CA TYR A 95 -1.58 -5.10 4.95
C TYR A 95 -0.99 -4.64 3.61
N ARG A 96 0.31 -4.25 3.56
CA ARG A 96 0.99 -3.83 2.31
C ARG A 96 2.16 -4.71 1.85
N GLY A 97 2.79 -5.46 2.76
CA GLY A 97 4.01 -6.19 2.41
C GLY A 97 4.56 -7.08 3.53
N PRO A 98 5.65 -7.81 3.26
CA PRO A 98 6.30 -8.70 4.23
C PRO A 98 7.07 -7.93 5.31
N CYS A 99 7.34 -8.64 6.42
CA CYS A 99 8.16 -8.17 7.53
C CYS A 99 9.42 -9.04 7.67
N ASN A 100 10.54 -8.42 8.01
CA ASN A 100 11.79 -9.11 8.35
C ASN A 100 12.05 -9.00 9.85
N LEU A 101 12.07 -10.13 10.55
CA LEU A 101 12.38 -10.19 11.97
C LEU A 101 13.70 -10.90 12.21
N LEU A 102 14.41 -10.44 13.23
CA LEU A 102 15.50 -11.14 13.88
C LEU A 102 14.93 -12.03 14.98
N LEU A 103 15.29 -13.30 14.98
CA LEU A 103 14.94 -14.30 15.98
C LEU A 103 16.22 -14.75 16.68
N ALA A 104 16.21 -14.79 18.01
CA ALA A 104 17.27 -15.39 18.83
C ALA A 104 16.71 -16.62 19.53
N MET A 105 17.41 -17.74 19.40
CA MET A 105 17.04 -19.04 19.94
C MET A 105 18.15 -19.56 20.85
N ASP A 106 17.80 -20.30 21.89
CA ASP A 106 18.77 -21.01 22.73
C ASP A 106 19.31 -22.28 22.02
N GLY A 107 20.20 -23.01 22.71
CA GLY A 107 20.77 -24.26 22.22
C GLY A 107 19.76 -25.41 22.02
N GLU A 108 18.54 -25.30 22.56
CA GLU A 108 17.45 -26.24 22.33
C GLU A 108 16.55 -25.83 21.15
N GLY A 109 16.83 -24.69 20.51
CA GLY A 109 16.03 -24.12 19.44
C GLY A 109 14.75 -23.41 19.92
N ARG A 110 14.69 -22.98 21.19
CA ARG A 110 13.56 -22.20 21.72
C ARG A 110 13.81 -20.72 21.55
N LEU A 111 12.80 -19.98 21.12
CA LEU A 111 12.88 -18.54 20.94
C LEU A 111 13.03 -17.84 22.30
N VAL A 112 14.17 -17.18 22.51
CA VAL A 112 14.47 -16.40 23.73
C VAL A 112 14.31 -14.90 23.51
N GLY A 113 14.22 -14.47 22.25
CA GLY A 113 13.91 -13.10 21.91
C GLY A 113 13.71 -12.90 20.41
N LEU A 114 13.09 -11.78 20.06
CA LEU A 114 12.88 -11.38 18.69
C LEU A 114 12.75 -9.87 18.55
N ARG A 115 13.02 -9.37 17.36
CA ARG A 115 12.97 -7.95 17.03
C ARG A 115 12.62 -7.76 15.56
N LEU A 116 11.80 -6.77 15.25
CA LEU A 116 11.56 -6.37 13.86
C LEU A 116 12.79 -5.60 13.32
N LEU A 117 13.35 -6.07 12.20
CA LEU A 117 14.46 -5.40 11.50
C LEU A 117 13.93 -4.41 10.46
N SER A 118 12.95 -4.83 9.67
CA SER A 118 12.32 -4.00 8.66
C SER A 118 10.90 -4.48 8.35
N SER A 119 10.07 -3.59 7.81
CA SER A 119 8.73 -3.92 7.35
C SER A 119 8.40 -3.15 6.07
N ARG A 120 7.70 -3.82 5.16
CA ARG A 120 7.07 -3.20 3.97
C ARG A 120 5.59 -2.89 4.20
N ASP A 121 5.13 -2.99 5.45
CA ASP A 121 3.75 -2.71 5.81
C ASP A 121 3.51 -1.22 6.11
N THR A 122 2.29 -0.84 6.48
CA THR A 122 1.97 0.52 6.90
C THR A 122 2.68 0.85 8.21
N GLU A 123 3.53 1.88 8.20
CA GLU A 123 4.31 2.33 9.37
C GLU A 123 3.45 2.52 10.63
N GLU A 124 2.26 3.12 10.50
CA GLU A 124 1.34 3.31 11.63
C GLU A 124 0.88 1.98 12.25
N HIS A 125 0.65 0.93 11.44
CA HIS A 125 0.32 -0.40 11.95
C HIS A 125 1.53 -1.06 12.61
N VAL A 126 2.70 -0.95 11.98
CA VAL A 126 3.96 -1.48 12.51
C VAL A 126 4.25 -0.89 13.89
N GLN A 127 4.15 0.43 14.04
CA GLN A 127 4.38 1.10 15.32
C GLN A 127 3.39 0.67 16.41
N LYS A 128 2.12 0.39 16.06
CA LYS A 128 1.17 -0.18 17.02
C LYS A 128 1.57 -1.58 17.48
N VAL A 129 2.07 -2.42 16.58
CA VAL A 129 2.56 -3.75 16.95
C VAL A 129 3.79 -3.64 17.84
N LEU A 130 4.76 -2.79 17.47
CA LEU A 130 5.97 -2.53 18.25
C LEU A 130 5.69 -1.97 19.66
N ALA A 131 4.60 -1.21 19.82
CA ALA A 131 4.19 -0.67 21.10
C ALA A 131 3.51 -1.70 22.03
N ASP A 132 3.00 -2.83 21.50
CA ASP A 132 2.40 -3.88 22.33
C ASP A 132 3.44 -4.93 22.73
N ALA A 133 4.05 -4.75 23.90
CA ALA A 133 5.04 -5.69 24.42
C ALA A 133 4.47 -7.12 24.63
N ARG A 134 3.16 -7.26 24.88
CA ARG A 134 2.53 -8.58 25.08
C ARG A 134 2.55 -9.37 23.78
N PHE A 135 2.39 -8.67 22.64
CA PHE A 135 2.41 -9.30 21.34
C PHE A 135 3.72 -10.04 21.07
N PHE A 136 4.87 -9.48 21.39
CA PHE A 136 6.15 -10.18 21.17
C PHE A 136 6.42 -11.25 22.23
N SER A 137 5.99 -11.02 23.48
CA SER A 137 6.22 -11.97 24.57
C SER A 137 5.55 -13.33 24.36
N GLN A 138 4.47 -13.39 23.57
CA GLN A 138 3.74 -14.63 23.30
C GLN A 138 4.55 -15.66 22.50
N PHE A 139 5.57 -15.21 21.77
CA PHE A 139 6.43 -16.07 20.96
C PHE A 139 7.60 -16.67 21.76
N LEU A 140 7.85 -16.19 22.97
CA LEU A 140 8.96 -16.68 23.78
C LEU A 140 8.70 -18.13 24.20
N GLY A 141 9.72 -18.98 24.06
CA GLY A 141 9.64 -20.42 24.30
C GLY A 141 9.16 -21.23 23.09
N TRP A 142 8.73 -20.58 22.01
CA TRP A 142 8.37 -21.26 20.76
C TRP A 142 9.55 -22.05 20.21
N LYS A 143 9.33 -23.31 19.83
CA LYS A 143 10.42 -24.23 19.49
C LYS A 143 10.51 -24.49 17.98
N LEU A 144 11.73 -24.41 17.45
CA LEU A 144 12.06 -24.79 16.07
C LEU A 144 11.63 -26.23 15.79
N GLY A 145 10.85 -26.42 14.72
CA GLY A 145 10.37 -27.73 14.26
C GLY A 145 9.21 -28.31 15.06
N ASP A 146 8.59 -27.55 15.97
CA ASP A 146 7.41 -27.99 16.73
C ASP A 146 6.11 -27.38 16.17
N PRO A 147 5.29 -28.13 15.41
CA PRO A 147 4.08 -27.62 14.77
C PRO A 147 2.99 -27.14 15.75
N GLN A 148 2.96 -27.66 16.98
CA GLN A 148 1.90 -27.33 17.95
C GLN A 148 1.98 -25.88 18.43
N THR A 149 3.15 -25.28 18.28
CA THR A 149 3.48 -23.92 18.69
C THR A 149 2.72 -22.85 17.89
N PHE A 150 2.17 -23.18 16.70
CA PHE A 150 1.70 -22.18 15.72
C PHE A 150 0.18 -22.04 15.61
N THR A 151 -0.59 -22.47 16.61
CA THR A 151 -2.04 -22.68 16.46
C THR A 151 -2.92 -21.51 16.93
N HIS A 152 -2.43 -20.66 17.83
CA HIS A 152 -3.18 -19.49 18.29
C HIS A 152 -2.25 -18.32 18.62
N VAL A 153 -2.59 -17.14 18.10
CA VAL A 153 -1.82 -15.91 18.29
C VAL A 153 -2.79 -14.76 18.56
N ASP A 154 -2.54 -14.03 19.63
CA ASP A 154 -3.23 -12.78 19.93
C ASP A 154 -2.75 -11.68 18.98
N ALA A 155 -3.64 -11.21 18.12
CA ALA A 155 -3.36 -10.11 17.19
C ALA A 155 -3.51 -8.73 17.86
N VAL A 156 -2.82 -7.73 17.31
CA VAL A 156 -2.92 -6.34 17.80
C VAL A 156 -4.12 -5.65 17.18
N SER A 157 -4.99 -5.11 18.02
CA SER A 157 -6.20 -4.37 17.59
C SER A 157 -5.83 -3.21 16.66
N SER A 158 -6.56 -3.07 15.55
CA SER A 158 -6.31 -2.06 14.49
C SER A 158 -4.95 -2.18 13.76
N ALA A 159 -4.22 -3.27 13.98
CA ALA A 159 -3.02 -3.68 13.24
C ALA A 159 -3.03 -5.20 13.01
N THR A 160 -4.24 -5.78 12.87
CA THR A 160 -4.47 -7.23 12.89
C THR A 160 -3.73 -7.95 11.77
N LEU A 161 -3.82 -7.47 10.52
CA LEU A 161 -3.15 -8.11 9.38
C LEU A 161 -1.62 -8.03 9.49
N THR A 162 -1.09 -6.91 9.97
CA THR A 162 0.35 -6.71 10.18
C THR A 162 0.87 -7.62 11.30
N SER A 163 0.16 -7.71 12.43
CA SER A 163 0.54 -8.58 13.54
C SER A 163 0.45 -10.07 13.18
N LEU A 164 -0.62 -10.50 12.52
CA LEU A 164 -0.73 -11.89 12.06
C LEU A 164 0.37 -12.25 11.03
N ALA A 165 0.72 -11.34 10.11
CA ALA A 165 1.83 -11.57 9.18
C ALA A 165 3.20 -11.67 9.88
N ILE A 166 3.42 -10.91 10.96
CA ILE A 166 4.62 -11.05 11.79
C ILE A 166 4.65 -12.44 12.43
N ALA A 167 3.54 -12.87 13.01
CA ALA A 167 3.44 -14.19 13.65
C ALA A 167 3.62 -15.35 12.65
N GLU A 168 3.00 -15.26 11.47
CA GLU A 168 3.20 -16.22 10.38
C GLU A 168 4.66 -16.25 9.91
N SER A 169 5.34 -15.10 9.88
CA SER A 169 6.77 -15.02 9.51
C SER A 169 7.66 -15.71 10.54
N VAL A 170 7.35 -15.58 11.83
CA VAL A 170 8.01 -16.33 12.91
C VAL A 170 7.77 -17.83 12.74
N ALA A 171 6.51 -18.24 12.50
CA ALA A 171 6.16 -19.65 12.32
C ALA A 171 6.89 -20.29 11.13
N VAL A 172 6.92 -19.62 9.97
CA VAL A 172 7.65 -20.10 8.78
C VAL A 172 9.14 -20.28 9.08
N ARG A 173 9.78 -19.32 9.75
CA ARG A 173 11.20 -19.44 10.10
C ARG A 173 11.46 -20.55 11.13
N LEU A 174 10.51 -20.82 12.02
CA LEU A 174 10.59 -21.93 12.96
C LEU A 174 10.20 -23.29 12.35
N GLY A 175 10.09 -23.37 11.02
CA GLY A 175 9.91 -24.64 10.30
C GLY A 175 8.47 -25.07 10.09
N SER A 176 7.49 -24.19 10.35
CA SER A 176 6.10 -24.43 9.95
C SER A 176 5.93 -24.26 8.44
N GLU A 177 5.12 -25.12 7.82
CA GLU A 177 4.45 -24.71 6.58
C GLU A 177 3.60 -23.47 6.90
N LYS A 178 3.57 -22.48 6.00
CA LYS A 178 2.94 -21.18 6.24
C LYS A 178 1.51 -21.35 6.80
N PRO A 179 1.26 -21.07 8.09
CA PRO A 179 -0.08 -21.19 8.63
C PRO A 179 -0.95 -20.03 8.14
N SER A 180 -2.26 -20.23 8.04
CA SER A 180 -3.20 -19.14 7.82
C SER A 180 -3.82 -18.70 9.14
N LEU A 181 -3.14 -17.78 9.83
CA LEU A 181 -3.65 -17.25 11.09
C LEU A 181 -4.84 -16.30 10.88
N ARG A 182 -5.03 -15.82 9.65
CA ARG A 182 -6.21 -15.03 9.25
C ARG A 182 -7.46 -15.90 9.14
N PHE A 183 -7.33 -17.13 8.64
CA PHE A 183 -8.46 -18.05 8.47
C PHE A 183 -8.17 -19.39 9.17
N PRO A 184 -8.06 -19.40 10.52
CA PRO A 184 -7.60 -20.58 11.25
C PRO A 184 -8.64 -21.71 11.32
N ASP A 185 -9.92 -21.40 11.08
CA ASP A 185 -11.02 -22.34 11.31
C ASP A 185 -11.16 -23.37 10.18
N ASP A 186 -11.04 -24.67 10.48
CA ASP A 186 -11.24 -25.76 9.51
C ASP A 186 -12.66 -25.81 8.94
N LEU A 187 -12.85 -26.55 7.85
CA LEU A 187 -14.18 -26.77 7.25
C LEU A 187 -15.15 -27.43 8.24
N THR A 188 -16.36 -26.91 8.34
CA THR A 188 -17.43 -27.44 9.19
C THR A 188 -18.67 -27.77 8.36
N PRO A 189 -19.61 -28.59 8.88
CA PRO A 189 -20.88 -28.83 8.20
C PRO A 189 -21.67 -27.56 7.88
N ASP A 190 -21.49 -26.46 8.63
CA ASP A 190 -22.16 -25.18 8.36
C ASP A 190 -21.68 -24.55 7.04
N ASP A 191 -20.46 -24.86 6.60
CA ASP A 191 -19.95 -24.39 5.31
C ASP A 191 -20.69 -24.99 4.11
N ILE A 192 -21.33 -26.16 4.30
CA ILE A 192 -22.21 -26.76 3.28
C ILE A 192 -23.46 -25.88 3.07
N ALA A 193 -23.96 -25.23 4.13
CA ALA A 193 -25.13 -24.35 4.01
C ALA A 193 -24.84 -23.07 3.21
N LEU A 194 -23.58 -22.61 3.14
CA LEU A 194 -23.20 -21.41 2.39
C LEU A 194 -23.30 -21.58 0.86
N ILE A 195 -23.20 -22.81 0.37
CA ILE A 195 -23.16 -23.14 -1.06
C ILE A 195 -24.51 -23.66 -1.58
N GLN A 196 -25.59 -23.57 -0.81
CA GLN A 196 -26.87 -24.23 -1.12
C GLN A 196 -28.10 -23.36 -0.93
N THR A 197 -29.08 -23.54 -1.83
CA THR A 197 -30.37 -22.84 -1.78
C THR A 197 -31.63 -23.71 -1.72
N ASP A 198 -31.61 -25.06 -1.89
CA ASP A 198 -32.89 -25.83 -1.78
C ASP A 198 -32.84 -27.39 -1.66
N THR A 199 -31.69 -28.09 -1.58
CA THR A 199 -31.65 -29.60 -1.68
C THR A 199 -30.72 -30.32 -0.69
N ALA A 200 -30.44 -29.71 0.44
CA ALA A 200 -29.26 -29.97 1.29
C ALA A 200 -29.42 -30.90 2.50
N GLU A 201 -30.64 -31.26 2.89
CA GLU A 201 -30.84 -31.90 4.20
C GLU A 201 -30.00 -33.18 4.31
N GLY A 202 -29.15 -33.24 5.35
CA GLY A 202 -28.40 -34.43 5.75
C GLY A 202 -27.08 -34.72 5.02
N TRP A 203 -26.47 -33.74 4.36
CA TRP A 203 -25.08 -33.89 3.89
C TRP A 203 -24.08 -33.77 5.06
N SER A 204 -22.94 -34.46 4.95
CA SER A 204 -21.88 -34.44 5.97
C SER A 204 -20.49 -34.35 5.35
N LEU A 205 -19.52 -33.89 6.13
CA LEU A 205 -18.11 -33.85 5.74
C LEU A 205 -17.36 -35.09 6.24
N ARG A 206 -16.50 -35.64 5.39
CA ARG A 206 -15.51 -36.68 5.73
C ARG A 206 -14.13 -36.29 5.21
N ASN A 207 -13.09 -36.93 5.74
CA ASN A 207 -11.71 -36.78 5.26
C ASN A 207 -11.27 -35.30 5.18
N ASN A 208 -11.54 -34.54 6.25
CA ASN A 208 -11.20 -33.11 6.31
C ASN A 208 -9.71 -32.94 6.65
N ASP A 209 -8.95 -32.33 5.76
CA ASP A 209 -7.52 -32.01 5.95
C ASP A 209 -7.28 -30.53 6.35
N GLY A 210 -8.34 -29.79 6.66
CA GLY A 210 -8.32 -28.37 6.99
C GLY A 210 -8.45 -27.45 5.78
N VAL A 211 -8.23 -27.94 4.56
CA VAL A 211 -8.39 -27.18 3.30
C VAL A 211 -9.50 -27.79 2.43
N ARG A 212 -9.60 -29.11 2.43
CA ARG A 212 -10.53 -29.93 1.66
C ARG A 212 -11.28 -30.89 2.57
N ALA A 213 -12.53 -31.14 2.22
CA ALA A 213 -13.33 -32.19 2.82
C ALA A 213 -14.21 -32.86 1.76
N GLU A 214 -14.38 -34.17 1.86
CA GLU A 214 -15.31 -34.92 1.02
C GLU A 214 -16.74 -34.68 1.50
N ILE A 215 -17.64 -34.35 0.57
CA ILE A 215 -19.05 -34.16 0.86
C ILE A 215 -19.78 -35.48 0.63
N ILE A 216 -20.48 -35.98 1.64
CA ILE A 216 -21.23 -37.23 1.59
C ILE A 216 -22.72 -36.93 1.70
N ARG A 217 -23.52 -37.47 0.77
CA ARG A 217 -24.98 -37.36 0.78
C ARG A 217 -25.61 -38.28 1.85
N LEU A 218 -26.89 -38.07 2.14
CA LEU A 218 -27.70 -38.95 3.01
C LEU A 218 -27.66 -40.44 2.61
N ASP A 219 -27.57 -40.74 1.31
CA ASP A 219 -27.51 -42.12 0.79
C ASP A 219 -26.12 -42.76 0.91
N GLY A 220 -25.15 -42.05 1.51
CA GLY A 220 -23.79 -42.52 1.73
C GLY A 220 -22.86 -42.39 0.53
N LYS A 221 -23.33 -41.83 -0.60
CA LYS A 221 -22.50 -41.62 -1.80
C LYS A 221 -21.76 -40.28 -1.74
N PRO A 222 -20.57 -40.18 -2.35
CA PRO A 222 -19.88 -38.90 -2.50
C PRO A 222 -20.72 -37.94 -3.36
N ALA A 223 -20.73 -36.68 -2.97
CA ALA A 223 -21.29 -35.56 -3.73
C ALA A 223 -20.18 -34.69 -4.36
N GLY A 224 -18.92 -34.96 -4.02
CA GLY A 224 -17.77 -34.19 -4.45
C GLY A 224 -16.92 -33.70 -3.27
N THR A 225 -16.20 -32.59 -3.46
CA THR A 225 -15.24 -32.05 -2.49
C THR A 225 -15.59 -30.59 -2.18
N LEU A 226 -15.59 -30.26 -0.90
CA LEU A 226 -15.61 -28.89 -0.41
C LEU A 226 -14.16 -28.41 -0.27
N LEU A 227 -13.84 -27.23 -0.81
CA LEU A 227 -12.51 -26.64 -0.78
C LEU A 227 -12.62 -25.21 -0.23
N ARG A 228 -11.78 -24.85 0.74
CA ARG A 228 -11.62 -23.46 1.18
C ARG A 228 -10.33 -22.83 0.67
N THR A 229 -10.38 -21.54 0.43
CA THR A 229 -9.28 -20.79 -0.22
C THR A 229 -8.36 -20.06 0.75
N GLY A 230 -8.70 -19.96 2.04
CA GLY A 230 -7.95 -19.20 3.05
C GLY A 230 -6.47 -19.62 3.10
N PRO A 231 -6.15 -20.86 3.51
CA PRO A 231 -4.77 -21.35 3.56
C PRO A 231 -4.00 -21.27 2.23
N LEU A 232 -4.72 -21.29 1.11
CA LEU A 232 -4.12 -21.27 -0.23
C LEU A 232 -3.80 -19.85 -0.73
N SER A 233 -4.49 -18.81 -0.24
CA SER A 233 -4.48 -17.50 -0.90
C SER A 233 -4.73 -16.30 0.02
N ASP A 234 -4.53 -16.45 1.32
CA ASP A 234 -4.70 -15.37 2.31
C ASP A 234 -3.76 -14.16 2.17
N SER A 235 -2.80 -14.20 1.24
CA SER A 235 -1.97 -13.06 0.85
C SER A 235 -2.64 -12.12 -0.17
N VAL A 236 -3.79 -12.50 -0.72
CA VAL A 236 -4.53 -11.68 -1.70
C VAL A 236 -5.42 -10.69 -0.97
N ASN A 237 -4.94 -9.44 -0.84
CA ASN A 237 -5.69 -8.38 -0.16
C ASN A 237 -6.70 -7.69 -1.10
N GLY A 238 -7.92 -7.48 -0.60
CA GLY A 238 -8.94 -6.60 -1.15
C GLY A 238 -8.75 -5.14 -0.73
N TYR A 239 -9.83 -4.45 -0.37
CA TYR A 239 -9.74 -3.04 0.04
C TYR A 239 -9.17 -2.89 1.46
N GLN A 240 -9.64 -3.70 2.40
CA GLN A 240 -9.15 -3.71 3.80
C GLN A 240 -8.44 -5.00 4.21
N GLY A 241 -8.62 -6.10 3.48
CA GLY A 241 -7.97 -7.36 3.81
C GLY A 241 -8.34 -8.51 2.89
N PRO A 242 -7.84 -9.72 3.17
CA PRO A 242 -8.13 -10.89 2.36
C PRO A 242 -9.55 -11.43 2.63
N SER A 243 -10.01 -12.27 1.70
CA SER A 243 -11.29 -12.96 1.77
C SER A 243 -11.10 -14.45 1.59
N GLU A 244 -11.87 -15.24 2.31
CA GLU A 244 -11.96 -16.68 2.19
C GLU A 244 -13.27 -17.08 1.52
N VAL A 245 -13.14 -17.89 0.48
CA VAL A 245 -14.20 -18.48 -0.32
C VAL A 245 -14.20 -19.98 -0.10
N VAL A 246 -15.39 -20.57 -0.08
CA VAL A 246 -15.63 -22.01 -0.15
C VAL A 246 -16.15 -22.36 -1.53
N LEU A 247 -15.59 -23.42 -2.13
CA LEU A 247 -15.94 -23.95 -3.45
C LEU A 247 -16.42 -25.39 -3.28
N TRP A 248 -17.55 -25.72 -3.89
CA TRP A 248 -17.97 -27.11 -4.05
C TRP A 248 -17.57 -27.60 -5.43
N LEU A 249 -16.69 -28.60 -5.45
CA LEU A 249 -16.28 -29.33 -6.64
C LEU A 249 -17.10 -30.62 -6.73
N ASN A 250 -17.63 -30.96 -7.89
CA ASN A 250 -18.19 -32.29 -8.11
C ASN A 250 -17.08 -33.35 -8.21
N GLU A 251 -17.46 -34.61 -8.40
CA GLU A 251 -16.52 -35.74 -8.53
C GLU A 251 -15.51 -35.59 -9.69
N SER A 252 -15.83 -34.80 -10.73
CA SER A 252 -14.90 -34.50 -11.83
C SER A 252 -13.99 -33.29 -11.57
N GLY A 253 -14.06 -32.70 -10.37
CA GLY A 253 -13.24 -31.54 -9.99
C GLY A 253 -13.71 -30.22 -10.59
N THR A 254 -14.97 -30.13 -11.05
CA THR A 254 -15.58 -28.90 -11.58
C THR A 254 -16.39 -28.17 -10.51
N VAL A 255 -16.24 -26.85 -10.42
CA VAL A 255 -16.97 -26.00 -9.47
C VAL A 255 -18.46 -26.03 -9.79
N GLN A 256 -19.27 -26.52 -8.84
CA GLN A 256 -20.73 -26.46 -8.90
C GLN A 256 -21.24 -25.17 -8.28
N GLU A 257 -20.75 -24.85 -7.08
CA GLU A 257 -21.13 -23.64 -6.34
C GLU A 257 -19.94 -23.04 -5.60
N ALA A 258 -20.06 -21.76 -5.28
CA ALA A 258 -19.04 -20.97 -4.61
C ALA A 258 -19.70 -19.91 -3.73
N ALA A 259 -19.14 -19.69 -2.55
CA ALA A 259 -19.65 -18.70 -1.61
C ALA A 259 -18.52 -18.06 -0.80
N LEU A 260 -18.69 -16.78 -0.46
CA LEU A 260 -17.85 -16.09 0.50
C LEU A 260 -18.13 -16.66 1.90
N ARG A 261 -17.08 -17.16 2.56
CA ARG A 261 -17.14 -17.72 3.91
C ARG A 261 -16.81 -16.68 4.97
N ARG A 262 -15.67 -16.00 4.82
CA ARG A 262 -15.19 -14.98 5.76
C ARG A 262 -14.39 -13.91 5.04
N THR A 263 -14.37 -12.69 5.57
CA THR A 263 -13.56 -11.61 4.99
C THR A 263 -13.03 -10.67 6.06
N TYR A 264 -11.85 -10.11 5.80
CA TYR A 264 -11.29 -8.97 6.51
C TYR A 264 -11.56 -7.64 5.79
N ASP A 265 -12.33 -7.68 4.69
CA ASP A 265 -12.84 -6.49 4.04
C ASP A 265 -14.03 -5.89 4.81
N ASN A 266 -14.39 -4.64 4.52
CA ASN A 266 -15.40 -3.89 5.30
C ASN A 266 -16.76 -4.60 5.47
N LEU A 267 -17.33 -4.47 6.68
CA LEU A 267 -18.42 -5.31 7.21
C LEU A 267 -19.89 -4.95 6.87
N PRO A 268 -20.25 -4.05 5.94
CA PRO A 268 -21.59 -4.09 5.36
C PRO A 268 -21.75 -5.07 4.18
N TYR A 269 -20.67 -5.65 3.63
CA TYR A 269 -20.69 -6.22 2.27
C TYR A 269 -20.59 -7.75 2.17
N THR A 270 -20.49 -8.48 3.28
CA THR A 270 -20.41 -9.95 3.29
C THR A 270 -21.66 -10.63 2.77
N GLY A 271 -22.85 -10.03 2.98
CA GLY A 271 -24.12 -10.54 2.46
C GLY A 271 -24.29 -10.32 0.95
N TYR A 272 -23.97 -9.11 0.45
CA TYR A 272 -24.24 -8.74 -0.94
C TYR A 272 -23.57 -9.65 -1.96
N LEU A 273 -22.35 -10.14 -1.71
CA LEU A 273 -21.67 -10.98 -2.70
C LEU A 273 -22.34 -12.35 -2.85
N ASN A 274 -22.77 -12.96 -1.74
CA ASN A 274 -23.46 -14.25 -1.76
C ASN A 274 -24.88 -14.12 -2.33
N GLU A 275 -25.49 -12.94 -2.20
CA GLU A 275 -26.83 -12.63 -2.73
C GLU A 275 -26.84 -12.30 -4.25
N GLU A 276 -25.70 -12.32 -4.93
CA GLU A 276 -25.55 -11.91 -6.33
C GLU A 276 -25.12 -13.09 -7.24
N PRO A 277 -26.07 -13.93 -7.72
CA PRO A 277 -25.76 -15.14 -8.48
C PRO A 277 -24.95 -14.90 -9.76
N TYR A 278 -25.06 -13.71 -10.35
CA TYR A 278 -24.37 -13.38 -11.60
C TYR A 278 -22.85 -13.41 -11.44
N PHE A 279 -22.33 -13.02 -10.27
CA PHE A 279 -20.90 -12.96 -10.00
C PHE A 279 -20.29 -14.37 -9.98
N TRP A 280 -20.95 -15.31 -9.30
CA TRP A 280 -20.47 -16.69 -9.14
C TRP A 280 -20.54 -17.50 -10.43
N LYS A 281 -21.46 -17.15 -11.34
CA LYS A 281 -21.68 -17.84 -12.62
C LYS A 281 -20.40 -17.99 -13.46
N VAL A 282 -19.45 -17.06 -13.36
CA VAL A 282 -18.20 -17.11 -14.13
C VAL A 282 -17.31 -18.28 -13.71
N PHE A 283 -17.35 -18.69 -12.44
CA PHE A 283 -16.51 -19.76 -11.89
C PHE A 283 -17.16 -21.14 -12.01
N ARG A 284 -18.50 -21.21 -12.05
CA ARG A 284 -19.25 -22.47 -12.17
C ARG A 284 -18.93 -23.20 -13.48
N GLY A 285 -18.86 -24.53 -13.40
CA GLY A 285 -18.55 -25.42 -14.51
C GLY A 285 -17.07 -25.48 -14.91
N ARG A 286 -16.18 -24.73 -14.24
CA ARG A 286 -14.73 -24.77 -14.50
C ARG A 286 -14.02 -25.70 -13.53
N THR A 287 -12.94 -26.33 -13.99
CA THR A 287 -12.01 -27.10 -13.15
C THR A 287 -10.97 -26.21 -12.49
N MET A 288 -10.32 -26.66 -11.41
CA MET A 288 -9.23 -25.90 -10.77
C MET A 288 -8.10 -25.51 -11.75
N PRO A 289 -7.61 -26.39 -12.65
CA PRO A 289 -6.61 -25.98 -13.65
C PRO A 289 -7.10 -24.89 -14.61
N GLN A 290 -8.38 -24.90 -15.00
CA GLN A 290 -8.96 -23.82 -15.82
C GLN A 290 -9.09 -22.52 -15.04
N LEU A 291 -9.39 -22.60 -13.74
CA LEU A 291 -9.45 -21.44 -12.86
C LEU A 291 -8.07 -20.84 -12.59
N ALA A 292 -7.02 -21.65 -12.51
CA ALA A 292 -5.65 -21.20 -12.27
C ALA A 292 -5.12 -20.26 -13.36
N VAL A 293 -5.58 -20.44 -14.60
CA VAL A 293 -5.20 -19.63 -15.77
C VAL A 293 -6.31 -18.69 -16.21
N LEU A 294 -7.35 -18.51 -15.40
CA LEU A 294 -8.51 -17.72 -15.73
C LEU A 294 -8.17 -16.22 -15.83
N ASP A 295 -8.38 -15.65 -17.00
CA ASP A 295 -8.33 -14.20 -17.19
C ASP A 295 -9.67 -13.57 -16.80
N LEU A 296 -9.74 -13.07 -15.56
CA LEU A 296 -10.92 -12.39 -15.00
C LEU A 296 -11.35 -11.16 -15.82
N GLN A 297 -10.43 -10.54 -16.57
CA GLN A 297 -10.75 -9.38 -17.41
C GLN A 297 -11.33 -9.81 -18.76
N ALA A 298 -10.81 -10.88 -19.37
CA ALA A 298 -11.35 -11.43 -20.61
C ALA A 298 -12.79 -11.94 -20.43
N GLU A 299 -13.07 -12.52 -19.26
CA GLU A 299 -14.40 -12.99 -18.86
C GLU A 299 -15.34 -11.85 -18.43
N GLN A 300 -14.86 -10.59 -18.46
CA GLN A 300 -15.63 -9.40 -18.10
C GLN A 300 -16.29 -9.55 -16.71
N VAL A 301 -15.54 -10.05 -15.72
CA VAL A 301 -16.05 -10.17 -14.34
C VAL A 301 -16.35 -8.77 -13.81
N GLU A 302 -17.62 -8.38 -13.81
CA GLU A 302 -18.09 -7.14 -13.22
C GLU A 302 -18.17 -7.31 -11.70
N GLY A 303 -17.55 -6.39 -10.96
CA GLY A 303 -17.67 -6.39 -9.51
C GLY A 303 -19.09 -6.06 -9.07
N VAL A 304 -19.47 -6.58 -7.90
CA VAL A 304 -20.79 -6.34 -7.30
C VAL A 304 -20.98 -4.87 -6.95
N SER A 305 -22.15 -4.31 -7.27
CA SER A 305 -22.47 -2.91 -6.96
C SER A 305 -22.39 -2.68 -5.46
N GLY A 306 -21.57 -1.71 -5.03
CA GLY A 306 -21.32 -1.45 -3.61
C GLY A 306 -20.21 -2.31 -2.99
N ALA A 307 -19.90 -3.48 -3.56
CA ALA A 307 -18.85 -4.39 -3.11
C ALA A 307 -17.81 -4.67 -4.21
N THR A 308 -17.56 -3.72 -5.11
CA THR A 308 -16.80 -3.94 -6.35
C THR A 308 -15.36 -4.33 -6.10
N MET A 309 -14.70 -3.71 -5.12
CA MET A 309 -13.31 -4.04 -4.78
C MET A 309 -13.20 -5.42 -4.11
N THR A 310 -14.12 -5.73 -3.19
CA THR A 310 -14.17 -7.00 -2.47
C THR A 310 -14.49 -8.17 -3.41
N SER A 311 -15.48 -8.01 -4.29
CA SER A 311 -15.84 -9.03 -5.30
C SER A 311 -14.70 -9.30 -6.29
N LEU A 312 -14.00 -8.26 -6.76
CA LEU A 312 -12.81 -8.46 -7.60
C LEU A 312 -11.64 -9.10 -6.85
N ALA A 313 -11.49 -8.81 -5.55
CA ALA A 313 -10.50 -9.49 -4.71
C ALA A 313 -10.84 -10.97 -4.54
N VAL A 314 -12.11 -11.29 -4.25
CA VAL A 314 -12.63 -12.67 -4.18
C VAL A 314 -12.38 -13.43 -5.47
N ALA A 315 -12.63 -12.80 -6.62
CA ALA A 315 -12.34 -13.40 -7.92
C ALA A 315 -10.84 -13.77 -8.05
N ARG A 316 -9.94 -12.87 -7.62
CA ARG A 316 -8.49 -13.13 -7.62
C ARG A 316 -8.09 -14.21 -6.60
N THR A 317 -8.73 -14.25 -5.43
CA THR A 317 -8.55 -15.29 -4.42
C THR A 317 -8.81 -16.67 -5.01
N ILE A 318 -9.92 -16.84 -5.76
CA ILE A 318 -10.26 -18.11 -6.42
C ILE A 318 -9.17 -18.53 -7.41
N VAL A 319 -8.71 -17.61 -8.27
CA VAL A 319 -7.65 -17.87 -9.26
C VAL A 319 -6.32 -18.23 -8.57
N ALA A 320 -5.94 -17.50 -7.52
CA ALA A 320 -4.72 -17.75 -6.77
C ALA A 320 -4.77 -19.11 -6.04
N ALA A 321 -5.89 -19.43 -5.40
CA ALA A 321 -6.09 -20.72 -4.75
C ALA A 321 -6.08 -21.88 -5.75
N ALA A 322 -6.63 -21.66 -6.95
CA ALA A 322 -6.60 -22.63 -8.03
C ALA A 322 -5.17 -22.88 -8.56
N ALA A 323 -4.35 -21.84 -8.69
CA ALA A 323 -2.95 -21.99 -9.06
C ALA A 323 -2.16 -22.78 -8.01
N ARG A 324 -2.36 -22.50 -6.71
CA ARG A 324 -1.72 -23.27 -5.63
C ARG A 324 -2.15 -24.73 -5.60
N THR A 325 -3.42 -24.98 -5.83
CA THR A 325 -3.96 -26.33 -5.97
C THR A 325 -3.33 -27.10 -7.14
N ALA A 326 -2.99 -26.41 -8.23
CA ALA A 326 -2.33 -27.01 -9.38
C ALA A 326 -0.84 -27.29 -9.13
N ASP A 327 -0.14 -26.40 -8.42
CA ASP A 327 1.26 -26.58 -8.02
C ASP A 327 1.44 -27.78 -7.07
N ASP A 328 0.52 -28.00 -6.11
CA ASP A 328 0.55 -29.16 -5.20
C ASP A 328 0.40 -30.52 -5.93
N GLN A 329 -0.17 -30.53 -7.14
CA GLN A 329 -0.22 -31.73 -7.99
C GLN A 329 1.07 -31.97 -8.79
N GLN A 330 1.99 -31.01 -8.82
CA GLN A 330 3.30 -31.07 -9.48
C GLN A 330 4.42 -30.94 -8.45
N VAL A 331 4.59 -31.96 -7.60
CA VAL A 331 5.84 -32.12 -6.83
C VAL A 331 7.01 -32.15 -7.83
N ASN A 332 7.89 -31.14 -7.75
CA ASN A 332 9.14 -30.89 -8.51
C ASN A 332 9.11 -29.80 -9.61
N ALA A 333 9.01 -28.52 -9.23
CA ALA A 333 9.64 -27.41 -9.96
C ALA A 333 9.90 -26.20 -9.03
N PRO A 334 11.00 -25.44 -9.21
CA PRO A 334 11.42 -24.41 -8.27
C PRO A 334 10.49 -23.20 -8.27
N ALA A 335 10.25 -22.67 -7.07
CA ALA A 335 9.52 -21.44 -6.79
C ALA A 335 10.15 -20.24 -7.51
N SER A 336 9.65 -19.88 -8.68
CA SER A 336 9.92 -18.59 -9.33
C SER A 336 8.92 -18.29 -10.44
N THR A 337 7.64 -18.18 -10.09
CA THR A 337 6.72 -17.39 -10.91
C THR A 337 6.48 -16.08 -10.18
N ALA A 338 7.41 -15.14 -10.38
CA ALA A 338 7.09 -13.73 -10.25
C ALA A 338 5.85 -13.48 -11.11
N ILE A 339 4.70 -13.21 -10.45
CA ILE A 339 3.49 -12.79 -11.15
C ILE A 339 3.85 -11.45 -11.81
N ASN A 340 4.14 -11.52 -13.11
CA ASN A 340 4.31 -10.35 -13.97
C ASN A 340 2.96 -9.62 -14.05
N PHE A 341 2.74 -8.69 -13.13
CA PHE A 341 1.62 -7.74 -13.21
C PHE A 341 1.92 -6.71 -14.28
N GLN A 342 1.51 -6.97 -15.52
CA GLN A 342 1.73 -6.01 -16.59
C GLN A 342 0.60 -5.97 -17.65
N HIS A 343 -0.22 -4.89 -17.54
CA HIS A 343 -1.02 -4.16 -18.56
C HIS A 343 -2.33 -4.79 -19.08
N SER A 344 -3.44 -4.08 -19.41
CA SER A 344 -3.79 -2.65 -19.44
C SER A 344 -5.30 -2.47 -19.75
N ARG A 345 -6.16 -2.17 -18.78
CA ARG A 345 -7.45 -1.49 -19.03
C ARG A 345 -7.77 -0.49 -17.92
N LEU A 346 -8.37 0.63 -18.31
CA LEU A 346 -8.68 1.79 -17.48
C LEU A 346 -9.85 1.47 -16.54
N HIS A 347 -9.63 1.40 -15.21
CA HIS A 347 -10.70 1.20 -14.24
C HIS A 347 -11.38 2.54 -13.93
N TRP A 348 -12.58 2.76 -14.47
CA TRP A 348 -13.31 4.02 -14.32
C TRP A 348 -14.45 3.91 -13.29
N ASN A 349 -14.39 4.69 -12.21
CA ASN A 349 -15.38 4.71 -11.13
C ASN A 349 -16.25 5.99 -11.20
N ARG A 350 -17.40 6.01 -10.51
CA ARG A 350 -18.26 7.18 -10.31
C ARG A 350 -17.48 8.37 -9.70
N HIS A 351 -16.50 8.08 -8.85
CA HIS A 351 -15.59 9.10 -8.30
C HIS A 351 -14.67 9.72 -9.36
N ASP A 352 -14.29 8.98 -10.41
CA ASP A 352 -13.51 9.53 -11.53
C ASP A 352 -14.38 10.45 -12.37
N SER A 353 -15.61 10.05 -12.69
CA SER A 353 -16.60 10.93 -13.35
C SER A 353 -16.83 12.22 -12.56
N GLY A 354 -17.01 12.13 -11.24
CA GLY A 354 -17.18 13.32 -10.40
C GLY A 354 -15.90 14.17 -10.33
N THR A 355 -14.71 13.56 -10.36
CA THR A 355 -13.43 14.27 -10.46
C THR A 355 -13.34 15.06 -11.77
N VAL A 356 -13.77 14.48 -12.90
CA VAL A 356 -13.85 15.20 -14.19
C VAL A 356 -14.77 16.42 -14.08
N ILE A 357 -15.96 16.26 -13.49
CA ILE A 357 -16.92 17.36 -13.30
C ILE A 357 -16.29 18.48 -12.45
N VAL A 358 -15.62 18.13 -11.35
CA VAL A 358 -14.92 19.09 -10.49
C VAL A 358 -13.79 19.77 -11.24
N LEU A 359 -13.03 19.08 -12.08
CA LEU A 359 -11.96 19.69 -12.89
C LEU A 359 -12.51 20.69 -13.92
N VAL A 360 -13.62 20.35 -14.57
CA VAL A 360 -14.30 21.26 -15.52
C VAL A 360 -14.83 22.49 -14.77
N ALA A 361 -15.51 22.30 -13.64
CA ALA A 361 -16.01 23.40 -12.82
C ALA A 361 -14.86 24.27 -12.25
N ALA A 362 -13.74 23.67 -11.84
CA ALA A 362 -12.54 24.37 -11.40
C ALA A 362 -12.00 25.26 -12.52
N ALA A 363 -11.92 24.73 -13.75
CA ALA A 363 -11.49 25.48 -14.92
C ALA A 363 -12.46 26.64 -15.21
N VAL A 364 -13.77 26.39 -15.24
CA VAL A 364 -14.79 27.43 -15.45
C VAL A 364 -14.65 28.54 -14.42
N ILE A 365 -14.59 28.22 -13.13
CA ILE A 365 -14.45 29.22 -12.06
C ILE A 365 -13.10 29.93 -12.16
N GLY A 366 -12.02 29.18 -12.37
CA GLY A 366 -10.66 29.70 -12.41
C GLY A 366 -10.37 30.57 -13.62
N PHE A 367 -11.05 30.36 -14.75
CA PHE A 367 -10.85 31.11 -16.00
C PHE A 367 -11.85 32.24 -16.25
N THR A 368 -13.03 32.22 -15.62
CA THR A 368 -14.07 33.24 -15.79
C THR A 368 -14.09 34.29 -14.67
N ASN A 369 -15.06 35.22 -14.73
CA ASN A 369 -15.30 36.23 -13.70
C ASN A 369 -15.91 35.65 -12.41
N LEU A 370 -16.39 34.40 -12.42
CA LEU A 370 -16.99 33.72 -11.26
C LEU A 370 -16.04 33.66 -10.05
N ARG A 371 -14.72 33.61 -10.28
CA ARG A 371 -13.72 33.71 -9.20
C ARG A 371 -13.84 34.96 -8.33
N GLY A 372 -14.40 36.05 -8.88
CA GLY A 372 -14.59 37.33 -8.20
C GLY A 372 -15.77 37.32 -7.22
N MET A 373 -16.77 36.46 -7.48
CA MET A 373 -17.99 36.36 -6.68
C MET A 373 -17.72 35.68 -5.34
N ALA A 374 -18.06 36.36 -4.24
CA ALA A 374 -17.81 35.84 -2.89
C ALA A 374 -18.59 34.57 -2.57
N SER A 375 -19.87 34.50 -2.98
CA SER A 375 -20.74 33.33 -2.79
C SER A 375 -20.24 32.12 -3.55
N ALA A 376 -19.96 32.27 -4.85
CA ALA A 376 -19.44 31.19 -5.69
C ALA A 376 -18.13 30.62 -5.14
N ARG A 377 -17.22 31.48 -4.69
CA ARG A 377 -15.95 31.05 -4.08
C ARG A 377 -16.14 30.30 -2.77
N TRP A 378 -17.06 30.76 -1.92
CA TRP A 378 -17.32 30.11 -0.64
C TRP A 378 -17.89 28.70 -0.85
N TRP A 379 -18.95 28.58 -1.66
CA TRP A 379 -19.54 27.28 -2.00
C TRP A 379 -18.55 26.35 -2.70
N TRP A 380 -17.73 26.88 -3.60
CA TRP A 380 -16.68 26.10 -4.26
C TRP A 380 -15.66 25.53 -3.27
N ASN A 381 -15.19 26.35 -2.33
CA ASN A 381 -14.21 25.89 -1.35
C ASN A 381 -14.80 24.85 -0.38
N VAL A 382 -16.08 24.98 0.00
CA VAL A 382 -16.79 23.96 0.79
C VAL A 382 -16.89 22.65 0.00
N LEU A 383 -17.29 22.73 -1.28
CA LEU A 383 -17.38 21.56 -2.16
C LEU A 383 -16.03 20.85 -2.28
N LEU A 384 -14.93 21.58 -2.49
CA LEU A 384 -13.59 20.99 -2.58
C LEU A 384 -13.18 20.30 -1.27
N ALA A 385 -13.42 20.95 -0.13
CA ALA A 385 -13.09 20.40 1.17
C ALA A 385 -13.84 19.09 1.46
N VAL A 386 -15.10 18.99 1.04
CA VAL A 386 -15.90 17.77 1.19
C VAL A 386 -15.53 16.73 0.13
N TYR A 387 -15.50 17.09 -1.14
CA TYR A 387 -15.35 16.13 -2.23
C TYR A 387 -13.92 15.58 -2.37
N PHE A 388 -12.91 16.44 -2.46
CA PHE A 388 -11.52 15.98 -2.49
C PHE A 388 -10.99 15.65 -1.10
N GLY A 389 -11.49 16.33 -0.06
CA GLY A 389 -10.99 16.18 1.30
C GLY A 389 -11.65 15.09 2.15
N LEU A 390 -12.89 14.68 1.88
CA LEU A 390 -13.60 13.67 2.70
C LEU A 390 -14.11 12.47 1.90
N THR A 391 -14.43 12.62 0.61
CA THR A 391 -15.02 11.52 -0.18
C THR A 391 -14.02 10.79 -1.07
N THR A 392 -13.21 11.51 -1.86
CA THR A 392 -12.35 10.87 -2.88
C THR A 392 -10.89 10.73 -2.49
N GLY A 393 -10.34 11.63 -1.67
CA GLY A 393 -8.90 11.65 -1.39
C GLY A 393 -8.02 11.86 -2.63
N ASN A 394 -8.58 12.37 -3.75
CA ASN A 394 -7.84 12.64 -4.98
C ASN A 394 -7.00 13.93 -4.86
N LEU A 395 -5.97 13.87 -4.03
CA LEU A 395 -5.06 14.97 -3.72
C LEU A 395 -3.65 14.68 -4.22
N ILE A 396 -3.06 15.69 -4.85
CA ILE A 396 -1.64 15.65 -5.23
C ILE A 396 -0.82 15.97 -3.98
N SER A 397 -0.09 14.95 -3.57
CA SER A 397 0.79 14.94 -2.42
C SER A 397 2.24 14.70 -2.89
N LEU A 398 3.21 15.09 -2.07
CA LEU A 398 4.62 14.80 -2.27
C LEU A 398 4.88 13.29 -2.35
N SER A 399 4.19 12.50 -1.53
CA SER A 399 4.27 11.04 -1.56
C SER A 399 3.73 10.43 -2.85
N VAL A 400 2.64 10.96 -3.42
CA VAL A 400 2.10 10.53 -4.72
C VAL A 400 3.07 10.87 -5.85
N ILE A 401 3.61 12.11 -5.87
CA ILE A 401 4.55 12.52 -6.92
C ILE A 401 5.84 11.69 -6.87
N ALA A 402 6.40 11.49 -5.68
CA ALA A 402 7.60 10.68 -5.49
C ALA A 402 7.33 9.21 -5.83
N GLY A 403 6.26 8.63 -5.27
CA GLY A 403 5.86 7.25 -5.51
C GLY A 403 5.61 6.94 -6.99
N TRP A 404 4.93 7.83 -7.72
CA TRP A 404 4.69 7.65 -9.15
C TRP A 404 5.90 7.98 -10.02
N SER A 405 6.86 8.78 -9.52
CA SER A 405 8.15 8.95 -10.19
C SER A 405 9.00 7.68 -10.08
N VAL A 406 8.91 6.99 -8.95
CA VAL A 406 9.67 5.75 -8.67
C VAL A 406 9.01 4.52 -9.32
N GLY A 407 7.72 4.30 -9.09
CA GLY A 407 6.98 3.11 -9.52
C GLY A 407 6.21 3.26 -10.85
N GLY A 408 6.18 4.46 -11.43
CA GLY A 408 5.34 4.79 -12.58
C GLY A 408 3.93 5.26 -12.21
N ILE A 409 3.28 5.92 -13.16
CA ILE A 409 1.95 6.50 -12.95
C ILE A 409 0.91 5.38 -13.00
N ALA A 410 0.11 5.27 -11.94
CA ALA A 410 -0.95 4.26 -11.81
C ALA A 410 -2.26 4.69 -12.52
N TRP A 411 -2.16 5.12 -13.79
CA TRP A 411 -3.28 5.69 -14.56
C TRP A 411 -4.46 4.73 -14.75
N ASN A 412 -4.19 3.42 -14.74
CA ASN A 412 -5.22 2.38 -14.81
C ASN A 412 -6.02 2.24 -13.50
N LEU A 413 -5.39 2.47 -12.35
CA LEU A 413 -5.97 2.24 -11.02
C LEU A 413 -6.58 3.51 -10.41
N ALA A 414 -6.03 4.67 -10.76
CA ALA A 414 -6.48 5.97 -10.24
C ALA A 414 -6.56 7.00 -11.38
N PRO A 415 -7.48 6.84 -12.35
CA PRO A 415 -7.57 7.74 -13.50
C PRO A 415 -7.99 9.16 -13.10
N GLY A 416 -8.86 9.33 -12.11
CA GLY A 416 -9.23 10.64 -11.56
C GLY A 416 -8.03 11.40 -10.99
N LEU A 417 -7.25 10.77 -10.11
CA LEU A 417 -6.03 11.37 -9.56
C LEU A 417 -4.98 11.67 -10.66
N THR A 418 -4.87 10.77 -11.65
CA THR A 418 -3.99 10.97 -12.81
C THR A 418 -4.40 12.22 -13.59
N LEU A 419 -5.70 12.41 -13.82
CA LEU A 419 -6.20 13.59 -14.50
C LEU A 419 -5.95 14.87 -13.67
N VAL A 420 -6.14 14.82 -12.36
CA VAL A 420 -5.80 15.94 -11.45
C VAL A 420 -4.30 16.26 -11.56
N LEU A 421 -3.42 15.27 -11.56
CA LEU A 421 -1.97 15.44 -11.74
C LEU A 421 -1.62 16.09 -13.08
N LEU A 422 -2.17 15.57 -14.19
CA LEU A 422 -1.94 16.08 -15.53
C LEU A 422 -2.39 17.54 -15.65
N VAL A 423 -3.61 17.86 -15.20
CA VAL A 423 -4.12 19.23 -15.20
C VAL A 423 -3.23 20.14 -14.35
N SER A 424 -2.76 19.66 -13.20
CA SER A 424 -1.93 20.44 -12.29
C SER A 424 -0.53 20.73 -12.82
N LEU A 425 0.06 19.82 -13.60
CA LEU A 425 1.38 20.01 -14.22
C LEU A 425 1.31 20.80 -15.54
N LEU A 426 0.24 20.65 -16.32
CA LEU A 426 0.12 21.25 -17.66
C LEU A 426 -0.52 22.64 -17.66
N VAL A 427 -1.48 22.92 -16.77
CA VAL A 427 -2.18 24.22 -16.77
C VAL A 427 -1.28 25.41 -16.36
N PRO A 428 -0.39 25.31 -15.34
CA PRO A 428 0.53 26.39 -14.97
C PRO A 428 1.42 26.92 -16.10
N PRO A 429 2.13 26.07 -16.89
CA PRO A 429 2.93 26.55 -18.00
C PRO A 429 2.08 27.11 -19.13
N LEU A 430 0.89 26.54 -19.39
CA LEU A 430 0.04 26.97 -20.51
C LEU A 430 -0.67 28.31 -20.24
N THR A 431 -1.20 28.50 -19.04
CA THR A 431 -2.15 29.59 -18.73
C THR A 431 -1.64 30.63 -17.74
N ARG A 432 -0.42 30.45 -17.21
CA ARG A 432 0.16 31.27 -16.11
C ARG A 432 -0.64 31.20 -14.80
N ARG A 433 -1.56 30.24 -14.64
CA ARG A 433 -2.42 30.06 -13.46
C ARG A 433 -2.19 28.69 -12.83
N ASN A 434 -2.09 28.63 -11.51
CA ASN A 434 -2.00 27.36 -10.77
C ASN A 434 -3.37 26.88 -10.36
N LEU A 435 -4.06 26.19 -11.28
CA LEU A 435 -5.42 25.72 -11.06
C LEU A 435 -5.51 24.83 -9.81
N TYR A 436 -4.50 24.00 -9.56
CA TYR A 436 -4.45 23.12 -8.40
C TYR A 436 -4.53 23.87 -7.07
N CYS A 437 -3.54 24.72 -6.79
CA CYS A 437 -3.45 25.43 -5.52
C CYS A 437 -4.62 26.40 -5.30
N SER A 438 -5.23 26.94 -6.36
CA SER A 438 -6.33 27.90 -6.24
C SER A 438 -7.72 27.26 -6.21
N HIS A 439 -7.93 26.15 -6.93
CA HIS A 439 -9.27 25.64 -7.25
C HIS A 439 -9.42 24.11 -7.20
N LEU A 440 -8.40 23.35 -6.76
CA LEU A 440 -8.52 21.89 -6.59
C LEU A 440 -8.04 21.40 -5.22
N CYS A 441 -7.03 22.04 -4.62
CA CYS A 441 -6.46 21.58 -3.34
C CYS A 441 -7.45 21.78 -2.17
N PRO A 442 -7.88 20.72 -1.47
CA PRO A 442 -8.83 20.82 -0.35
C PRO A 442 -8.25 21.55 0.86
N HIS A 443 -6.96 21.37 1.17
CA HIS A 443 -6.29 22.11 2.24
C HIS A 443 -6.23 23.61 1.96
N GLY A 444 -5.91 23.98 0.73
CA GLY A 444 -5.93 25.38 0.29
C GLY A 444 -7.33 25.99 0.34
N ALA A 445 -8.37 25.20 0.01
CA ALA A 445 -9.76 25.62 0.12
C ALA A 445 -10.17 25.90 1.58
N LEU A 446 -9.79 25.02 2.52
CA LEU A 446 -10.03 25.22 3.95
C LEU A 446 -9.29 26.44 4.51
N GLN A 447 -8.02 26.65 4.15
CA GLN A 447 -7.29 27.87 4.51
C GLN A 447 -7.95 29.15 3.99
N GLN A 448 -8.70 29.04 2.89
CA GLN A 448 -9.47 30.12 2.30
C GLN A 448 -10.77 30.40 3.07
N LEU A 449 -11.42 29.35 3.58
CA LEU A 449 -12.65 29.42 4.38
C LEU A 449 -12.39 30.02 5.76
N ILE A 450 -11.29 29.65 6.41
CA ILE A 450 -10.90 30.15 7.74
C ILE A 450 -10.17 31.49 7.71
N LYS A 451 -10.01 32.09 6.52
CA LYS A 451 -9.23 33.31 6.32
C LYS A 451 -9.78 34.44 7.21
N PRO A 452 -8.93 35.14 7.98
CA PRO A 452 -9.37 36.21 8.86
C PRO A 452 -9.92 37.40 8.07
N SER A 453 -10.86 38.13 8.69
CA SER A 453 -11.36 39.42 8.17
C SER A 453 -10.19 40.39 7.92
N ARG A 454 -10.35 41.29 6.94
CA ARG A 454 -9.31 42.23 6.48
C ARG A 454 -8.68 43.04 7.62
N GLN A 455 -9.46 43.32 8.67
CA GLN A 455 -9.01 44.07 9.85
C GLN A 455 -8.14 43.25 10.83
N ARG A 456 -8.20 41.91 10.78
CA ARG A 456 -7.47 41.00 11.69
C ARG A 456 -6.25 40.33 11.03
N ILE A 457 -5.92 40.71 9.79
CA ILE A 457 -4.78 40.13 9.07
C ILE A 457 -3.48 40.56 9.74
N ARG A 458 -2.74 39.60 10.30
CA ARG A 458 -1.37 39.83 10.79
C ARG A 458 -0.39 39.79 9.63
N ARG A 459 0.54 40.76 9.60
CA ARG A 459 1.65 40.76 8.65
C ARG A 459 2.83 40.00 9.25
N MET A 460 3.47 39.17 8.45
CA MET A 460 4.64 38.43 8.88
C MET A 460 5.88 39.35 8.89
N PRO A 461 6.73 39.31 9.93
CA PRO A 461 7.97 40.08 9.96
C PRO A 461 8.85 39.82 8.73
N ALA A 462 9.50 40.86 8.20
CA ALA A 462 10.22 40.77 6.93
C ALA A 462 11.38 39.75 6.93
N ARG A 463 12.05 39.55 8.07
CA ARG A 463 13.11 38.55 8.23
C ARG A 463 12.54 37.13 8.18
N LEU A 464 11.51 36.84 8.99
CA LEU A 464 10.85 35.54 9.04
C LEU A 464 10.21 35.16 7.70
N ASN A 465 9.56 36.12 7.03
CA ASN A 465 9.00 35.94 5.69
C ASN A 465 10.06 35.56 4.65
N ARG A 466 11.28 36.12 4.73
CA ARG A 466 12.38 35.74 3.84
C ARG A 466 12.86 34.32 4.12
N LEU A 467 13.05 33.96 5.39
CA LEU A 467 13.50 32.63 5.81
C LEU A 467 12.49 31.53 5.40
N LEU A 468 11.22 31.73 5.74
CA LEU A 468 10.17 30.75 5.47
C LEU A 468 9.88 30.53 3.98
N LYS A 469 10.26 31.46 3.10
CA LYS A 469 10.14 31.26 1.65
C LYS A 469 11.11 30.25 1.07
N PHE A 470 12.21 29.93 1.78
CA PHE A 470 13.14 28.89 1.36
C PHE A 470 12.63 27.48 1.72
N LEU A 471 11.85 27.37 2.80
CA LEU A 471 11.41 26.09 3.36
C LEU A 471 10.71 25.16 2.36
N PRO A 472 9.75 25.60 1.51
CA PRO A 472 9.12 24.70 0.54
C PRO A 472 10.11 24.11 -0.47
N GLY A 473 11.13 24.88 -0.84
CA GLY A 473 12.16 24.43 -1.77
C GLY A 473 13.12 23.43 -1.13
N THR A 474 13.48 23.64 0.15
CA THR A 474 14.35 22.71 0.88
C THR A 474 13.64 21.40 1.17
N VAL A 475 12.36 21.43 1.55
CA VAL A 475 11.54 20.21 1.75
C VAL A 475 11.42 19.43 0.44
N LEU A 476 11.15 20.11 -0.68
CA LEU A 476 11.08 19.47 -2.00
C LEU A 476 12.43 18.83 -2.40
N MET A 477 13.55 19.53 -2.17
CA MET A 477 14.90 19.02 -2.45
C MET A 477 15.20 17.77 -1.60
N ALA A 478 14.93 17.84 -0.30
CA ALA A 478 15.12 16.71 0.62
C ALA A 478 14.27 15.51 0.21
N ALA A 479 13.03 15.72 -0.23
CA ALA A 479 12.16 14.64 -0.70
C ALA A 479 12.69 13.94 -1.96
N VAL A 480 13.25 14.70 -2.91
CA VAL A 480 13.91 14.14 -4.10
C VAL A 480 15.14 13.33 -3.70
N VAL A 481 15.97 13.83 -2.79
CA VAL A 481 17.17 13.12 -2.31
C VAL A 481 16.80 11.83 -1.56
N VAL A 482 15.84 11.90 -0.63
CA VAL A 482 15.32 10.75 0.10
C VAL A 482 14.80 9.67 -0.86
N SER A 483 14.07 10.07 -1.91
CA SER A 483 13.58 9.16 -2.95
C SER A 483 14.72 8.56 -3.78
N ALA A 484 15.74 9.35 -4.11
CA ALA A 484 16.89 8.92 -4.90
C ALA A 484 17.76 7.91 -4.15
N VAL A 485 18.00 8.14 -2.85
CA VAL A 485 18.71 7.23 -1.95
C VAL A 485 17.80 6.06 -1.52
N GLY A 486 16.47 6.23 -1.60
CA GLY A 486 15.41 5.30 -1.13
C GLY A 486 15.57 4.86 0.30
N MET A 487 15.78 5.86 1.16
CA MET A 487 15.57 5.70 2.57
C MET A 487 14.09 5.37 2.82
N ASN A 488 13.79 4.51 3.79
CA ASN A 488 12.43 4.16 4.18
C ASN A 488 11.77 5.26 5.03
N LEU A 489 11.74 6.49 4.51
CA LEU A 489 11.10 7.64 5.15
C LEU A 489 9.77 7.92 4.47
N SER A 490 8.70 7.93 5.27
CA SER A 490 7.37 8.27 4.80
C SER A 490 7.28 9.76 4.43
N LEU A 491 7.26 10.04 3.12
CA LEU A 491 7.04 11.39 2.58
C LEU A 491 5.61 11.90 2.85
N ALA A 492 4.68 11.01 3.20
CA ALA A 492 3.31 11.38 3.53
C ALA A 492 3.23 12.21 4.83
N ASP A 493 4.17 11.99 5.76
CA ASP A 493 4.22 12.69 7.05
C ASP A 493 4.80 14.11 6.94
N TRP A 494 5.36 14.45 5.78
CA TRP A 494 5.99 15.75 5.54
C TRP A 494 4.99 16.83 5.10
N GLU A 495 3.71 16.47 4.99
CA GLU A 495 2.63 17.35 4.56
C GLU A 495 1.30 17.00 5.26
N PRO A 496 0.36 17.94 5.40
CA PRO A 496 -0.90 17.73 6.10
C PRO A 496 -1.94 16.99 5.25
N PHE A 497 -1.56 16.45 4.09
CA PHE A 497 -2.52 15.91 3.14
C PHE A 497 -3.04 14.52 3.52
N HIS A 498 -2.25 13.74 4.25
CA HIS A 498 -2.67 12.41 4.73
C HIS A 498 -3.87 12.51 5.70
N ALA A 499 -4.00 13.62 6.43
CA ALA A 499 -5.13 13.94 7.30
C ALA A 499 -6.51 13.92 6.61
N TYR A 500 -6.56 14.11 5.28
CA TYR A 500 -7.82 14.10 4.52
C TYR A 500 -8.30 12.67 4.21
N VAL A 501 -7.44 11.68 4.33
CA VAL A 501 -7.84 10.26 4.30
C VAL A 501 -8.18 9.85 5.74
N TRP A 502 -9.23 10.45 6.29
CA TRP A 502 -9.57 10.37 7.72
C TRP A 502 -9.78 8.95 8.26
N SER A 503 -10.11 7.99 7.39
CA SER A 503 -10.23 6.57 7.73
C SER A 503 -8.89 5.91 8.06
N VAL A 504 -7.77 6.47 7.61
CA VAL A 504 -6.41 5.90 7.72
C VAL A 504 -5.41 6.94 8.29
N ALA A 505 -5.86 8.13 8.66
CA ALA A 505 -4.97 9.20 9.10
C ALA A 505 -4.52 9.01 10.56
N GLY A 506 -3.21 8.85 10.78
CA GLY A 506 -2.63 8.90 12.10
C GLY A 506 -2.78 10.26 12.80
N LEU A 507 -2.75 10.23 14.15
CA LEU A 507 -2.90 11.42 14.99
C LEU A 507 -1.88 12.51 14.66
N GLY A 508 -0.65 12.13 14.29
CA GLY A 508 0.40 13.07 13.88
C GLY A 508 0.00 13.90 12.66
N SER A 509 -0.56 13.27 11.62
CA SER A 509 -1.00 13.99 10.42
C SER A 509 -2.20 14.90 10.70
N LEU A 510 -3.14 14.45 11.54
CA LEU A 510 -4.27 15.27 11.99
C LEU A 510 -3.81 16.50 12.78
N MET A 511 -2.86 16.33 13.70
CA MET A 511 -2.26 17.44 14.46
C MET A 511 -1.54 18.42 13.53
N PHE A 512 -0.80 17.92 12.55
CA PHE A 512 -0.09 18.76 11.59
C PHE A 512 -1.06 19.56 10.70
N ALA A 513 -2.12 18.92 10.18
CA ALA A 513 -3.20 19.60 9.47
C ALA A 513 -3.90 20.63 10.35
N GLY A 514 -4.22 20.31 11.60
CA GLY A 514 -4.81 21.23 12.57
C GLY A 514 -3.92 22.45 12.83
N MET A 515 -2.62 22.23 13.07
CA MET A 515 -1.63 23.30 13.29
C MET A 515 -1.50 24.22 12.07
N THR A 516 -1.46 23.67 10.87
CA THR A 516 -1.33 24.44 9.63
C THR A 516 -2.59 25.24 9.29
N LEU A 517 -3.78 24.72 9.61
CA LEU A 517 -5.03 25.45 9.54
C LEU A 517 -5.07 26.58 10.59
N ALA A 518 -4.69 26.29 11.84
CA ALA A 518 -4.61 27.30 12.90
C ALA A 518 -3.67 28.46 12.49
N ALA A 519 -2.49 28.16 11.94
CA ALA A 519 -1.59 29.16 11.39
C ALA A 519 -2.24 29.98 10.25
N GLY A 520 -3.04 29.33 9.40
CA GLY A 520 -3.82 29.95 8.32
C GLY A 520 -4.86 30.96 8.79
N ALA A 521 -5.43 30.76 9.98
CA ALA A 521 -6.39 31.67 10.59
C ALA A 521 -5.75 33.00 11.06
N TYR A 522 -4.44 33.01 11.36
CA TYR A 522 -3.69 34.22 11.72
C TYR A 522 -2.96 34.84 10.52
N PHE A 523 -2.35 33.99 9.68
CA PHE A 523 -1.59 34.36 8.50
C PHE A 523 -2.24 33.73 7.28
N PRO A 524 -2.95 34.50 6.44
CA PRO A 524 -3.69 33.96 5.30
C PRO A 524 -2.80 33.07 4.41
N MET A 525 -3.24 31.83 4.19
CA MET A 525 -2.53 30.81 3.40
C MET A 525 -1.13 30.46 3.94
N ALA A 526 -0.97 30.39 5.27
CA ALA A 526 0.31 30.14 5.91
C ALA A 526 1.04 28.92 5.32
N TYR A 527 0.41 27.75 5.35
CA TYR A 527 1.00 26.51 4.83
C TYR A 527 1.26 26.58 3.32
N CYS A 528 0.25 26.98 2.54
CA CYS A 528 0.38 27.06 1.08
C CYS A 528 1.47 28.04 0.61
N ARG A 529 1.82 29.06 1.41
CA ARG A 529 2.87 30.04 1.07
C ARG A 529 4.26 29.67 1.58
N TYR A 530 4.34 29.01 2.73
CA TYR A 530 5.59 28.90 3.48
C TYR A 530 6.05 27.48 3.74
N ALA A 531 5.23 26.46 3.50
CA ALA A 531 5.61 25.06 3.79
C ALA A 531 5.27 24.06 2.67
N CYS A 532 4.29 24.36 1.81
CA CYS A 532 3.82 23.43 0.78
C CYS A 532 4.86 23.18 -0.34
N ALA A 533 5.57 22.04 -0.28
CA ALA A 533 6.53 21.60 -1.29
C ALA A 533 5.88 21.35 -2.66
N THR A 534 4.70 20.72 -2.69
CA THR A 534 3.91 20.51 -3.92
C THR A 534 3.57 21.84 -4.61
N GLY A 535 3.16 22.85 -3.83
CA GLY A 535 2.91 24.19 -4.35
C GLY A 535 4.16 24.82 -4.97
N ARG A 536 5.34 24.60 -4.34
CA ARG A 536 6.62 25.09 -4.85
C ARG A 536 7.01 24.46 -6.19
N LEU A 537 6.77 23.15 -6.36
CA LEU A 537 6.99 22.46 -7.63
C LEU A 537 6.10 23.04 -8.74
N LEU A 538 4.80 23.21 -8.47
CA LEU A 538 3.87 23.76 -9.47
C LEU A 538 4.20 25.23 -9.82
N ASP A 539 4.58 26.03 -8.83
CA ASP A 539 5.05 27.41 -9.06
C ASP A 539 6.36 27.48 -9.86
N TYR A 540 7.24 26.48 -9.75
CA TYR A 540 8.46 26.40 -10.54
C TYR A 540 8.17 26.18 -12.04
N LEU A 541 7.19 25.32 -12.35
CA LEU A 541 6.72 25.05 -13.71
C LEU A 541 5.86 26.18 -14.30
N ARG A 542 5.28 27.02 -13.44
CA ARG A 542 4.39 28.11 -13.84
C ARG A 542 5.10 29.15 -14.71
N ARG A 543 4.44 29.56 -15.79
CA ARG A 543 4.93 30.62 -16.67
C ARG A 543 4.71 32.02 -16.06
N HIS A 544 5.75 32.84 -16.00
CA HIS A 544 5.75 34.22 -15.48
C HIS A 544 6.44 35.19 -16.45
N ALA A 545 6.26 36.50 -16.27
CA ALA A 545 6.89 37.50 -17.14
C ALA A 545 8.43 37.41 -17.17
N GLN A 546 9.04 36.91 -16.09
CA GLN A 546 10.49 36.69 -15.98
C GLN A 546 10.92 35.23 -16.24
N SER A 547 10.02 34.36 -16.72
CA SER A 547 10.34 32.94 -16.93
C SER A 547 11.35 32.69 -18.05
N ASN A 548 11.87 33.72 -18.70
CA ASN A 548 12.89 33.58 -19.75
C ASN A 548 14.33 33.64 -19.19
N ARG A 549 14.49 33.86 -17.88
CA ARG A 549 15.81 33.92 -17.23
C ARG A 549 16.04 32.64 -16.44
N LEU A 550 17.28 32.16 -16.47
CA LEU A 550 17.76 31.16 -15.55
C LEU A 550 17.71 31.72 -14.13
N THR A 551 17.18 30.93 -13.22
CA THR A 551 17.03 31.25 -11.81
C THR A 551 17.88 30.31 -10.96
N PHE A 552 18.12 30.69 -9.71
CA PHE A 552 18.76 29.79 -8.75
C PHE A 552 18.04 28.43 -8.62
N ALA A 553 16.71 28.41 -8.75
CA ALA A 553 15.94 27.16 -8.74
C ALA A 553 16.27 26.24 -9.93
N ASP A 554 16.62 26.81 -11.08
CA ASP A 554 17.04 26.03 -12.26
C ASP A 554 18.41 25.37 -11.99
N ALA A 555 19.35 26.09 -11.37
CA ALA A 555 20.64 25.53 -10.96
C ALA A 555 20.49 24.40 -9.93
N VAL A 556 19.62 24.59 -8.93
CA VAL A 556 19.29 23.54 -7.95
C VAL A 556 18.67 22.32 -8.62
N GLY A 557 17.76 22.51 -9.58
CA GLY A 557 17.16 21.41 -10.32
C GLY A 557 18.19 20.60 -11.13
N VAL A 558 19.16 21.27 -11.76
CA VAL A 558 20.26 20.60 -12.48
C VAL A 558 21.16 19.83 -11.52
N LEU A 559 21.48 20.40 -10.35
CA LEU A 559 22.25 19.71 -9.32
C LEU A 559 21.50 18.47 -8.79
N LEU A 560 20.20 18.60 -8.52
CA LEU A 560 19.35 17.48 -8.10
C LEU A 560 19.29 16.38 -9.15
N ALA A 561 19.15 16.74 -10.43
CA ALA A 561 19.25 15.80 -11.53
C ALA A 561 20.59 15.04 -11.51
N GLY A 562 21.71 15.76 -11.33
CA GLY A 562 23.03 15.14 -11.19
C GLY A 562 23.10 14.15 -10.02
N VAL A 563 22.62 14.53 -8.83
CA VAL A 563 22.57 13.65 -7.65
C VAL A 563 21.74 12.40 -7.93
N VAL A 564 20.53 12.56 -8.45
CA VAL A 564 19.61 11.46 -8.75
C VAL A 564 20.21 10.47 -9.75
N TRP A 565 20.83 10.97 -10.82
CA TRP A 565 21.46 10.11 -11.83
C TRP A 565 22.76 9.48 -11.33
N THR A 566 23.48 10.14 -10.41
CA THR A 566 24.62 9.50 -9.73
C THR A 566 24.14 8.32 -8.89
N CYS A 567 23.09 8.48 -8.09
CA CYS A 567 22.46 7.38 -7.35
C CYS A 567 21.86 6.30 -8.25
N ALA A 568 21.56 6.62 -9.51
CA ALA A 568 21.03 5.66 -10.47
C ALA A 568 22.10 4.81 -11.16
N LEU A 569 23.35 5.27 -11.16
CA LEU A 569 24.51 4.64 -11.79
C LEU A 569 25.43 3.93 -10.79
N LEU A 570 25.32 4.27 -9.50
CA LEU A 570 25.86 3.52 -8.38
C LEU A 570 24.95 2.32 -8.10
#